data_AF-A0A2W7NYU2-F1
#
_entry.id   AF-A0A2W7NYU2-F1
#
_cell.length_a   1.000
_cell.length_b   1.000
_cell.length_c   1.000
_cell.angle_alpha   90.00
_cell.angle_beta   90.00
_cell.angle_gamma   90.00
#
_symmetry.space_group_name_H-M   'P 1'
#
loop_
_entity.id
_entity.type
_entity.pdbx_description
1 polymer ?
#
loop_
_entity_poly.entity_id
_entity_poly.type
_entity_poly.pdbx_seq_one_letter_code
_entity_poly.pdbx_strand_id
1 'polypeptide(L)'
;MKFTREDYNRRIIDVDGKIPDDEPVFLLRAQDKFASLTLKKYCEFLEQEAEITHNTALMEMAKELRAHAHDMLMWKYSHVPDKPASK
;
A
#
# COMPACT_ATOMS: atom_id res chain seq x y z
N MET A 1 -14.64 -7.41 4.13
CA MET A 1 -13.15 -7.55 4.06
C MET A 1 -12.60 -8.34 5.25
N LYS A 2 -11.69 -9.32 5.00
CA LYS A 2 -10.96 -10.03 6.07
C LYS A 2 -9.45 -10.03 5.82
N PHE A 3 -8.69 -9.36 6.68
CA PHE A 3 -7.24 -9.46 6.75
C PHE A 3 -6.81 -10.74 7.47
N THR A 4 -5.65 -11.27 7.08
CA THR A 4 -4.98 -12.40 7.75
C THR A 4 -4.58 -12.09 9.19
N ARG A 5 -4.42 -10.81 9.52
CA ARG A 5 -4.17 -10.32 10.88
C ARG A 5 -5.49 -9.95 11.56
N GLU A 6 -5.86 -10.71 12.58
CA GLU A 6 -7.12 -10.51 13.31
C GLU A 6 -7.25 -9.12 13.98
N ASP A 7 -6.14 -8.52 14.40
CA ASP A 7 -6.16 -7.18 15.00
C ASP A 7 -6.56 -6.08 14.00
N TYR A 8 -6.31 -6.29 12.71
CA TYR A 8 -6.70 -5.35 11.66
C TYR A 8 -8.19 -5.42 11.34
N ASN A 9 -8.80 -6.61 11.40
CA ASN A 9 -10.23 -6.79 11.20
C ASN A 9 -11.11 -5.97 12.17
N ARG A 10 -10.54 -5.56 13.32
CA ARG A 10 -11.22 -4.68 14.29
C ARG A 10 -10.85 -3.20 14.16
N ARG A 11 -9.71 -2.89 13.57
CA ARG A 11 -9.16 -1.51 13.49
C ARG A 11 -9.38 -0.85 12.14
N ILE A 12 -9.46 -1.65 11.08
CA ILE A 12 -9.56 -1.22 9.70
C ILE A 12 -10.87 -1.77 9.19
N ILE A 13 -11.83 -0.86 9.11
CA ILE A 13 -13.19 -1.15 8.67
C ILE A 13 -13.42 -0.48 7.33
N ASP A 14 -14.12 -1.16 6.45
CA ASP A 14 -14.64 -0.54 5.24
C ASP A 14 -15.98 0.14 5.58
N VAL A 15 -15.92 1.44 5.86
CA VAL A 15 -17.10 2.24 6.23
C VAL A 15 -18.09 2.42 5.08
N ASP A 16 -17.60 2.34 3.84
CA ASP A 16 -18.41 2.53 2.64
C ASP A 16 -19.00 1.21 2.13
N GLY A 17 -18.55 0.06 2.64
CA GLY A 17 -19.02 -1.26 2.24
C GLY A 17 -18.73 -1.60 0.77
N LYS A 18 -17.65 -1.07 0.20
CA LYS A 18 -17.24 -1.26 -1.20
C LYS A 18 -16.42 -2.53 -1.42
N ILE A 19 -15.83 -3.10 -0.37
CA ILE A 19 -14.95 -4.27 -0.44
C ILE A 19 -15.75 -5.50 -0.02
N PRO A 20 -15.96 -6.47 -0.93
CA PRO A 20 -16.59 -7.74 -0.62
C PRO A 20 -15.97 -8.47 0.57
N ASP A 21 -16.76 -9.30 1.24
CA ASP A 21 -16.33 -10.04 2.44
C ASP A 21 -15.37 -11.20 2.16
N ASP A 22 -15.42 -11.72 0.95
CA ASP A 22 -14.57 -12.78 0.43
C ASP A 22 -13.34 -12.25 -0.33
N GLU A 23 -13.24 -10.93 -0.54
CA GLU A 23 -12.06 -10.34 -1.17
C GLU A 23 -10.84 -10.40 -0.22
N PRO A 24 -9.76 -11.09 -0.63
CA PRO A 24 -8.54 -11.15 0.17
C PRO A 24 -7.76 -9.84 -0.02
N VAL A 25 -7.77 -8.98 1.00
CA VAL A 25 -7.05 -7.70 1.00
C VAL A 25 -5.80 -7.76 1.87
N PHE A 26 -4.75 -7.05 1.45
CA PHE A 26 -3.50 -6.91 2.19
C PHE A 26 -3.15 -5.45 2.44
N LEU A 27 -2.64 -5.14 3.63
CA LEU A 27 -2.21 -3.78 4.02
C LEU A 27 -0.70 -3.72 4.22
N LEU A 28 -0.06 -2.77 3.57
CA LEU A 28 1.35 -2.42 3.76
C LEU A 28 1.48 -1.21 4.70
N ARG A 29 2.36 -1.29 5.70
CA ARG A 29 2.64 -0.14 6.60
C ARG A 29 4.04 0.41 6.37
N ALA A 30 4.21 1.71 6.60
CA ALA A 30 5.52 2.38 6.48
C ALA A 30 6.61 1.75 7.37
N GLN A 31 6.26 1.20 8.54
CA GLN A 31 7.19 0.49 9.40
C GLN A 31 7.76 -0.80 8.77
N ASP A 32 7.05 -1.41 7.81
CA ASP A 32 7.42 -2.72 7.28
C ASP A 32 8.61 -2.55 6.33
N LYS A 33 9.64 -3.37 6.52
CA LYS A 33 10.95 -3.25 5.86
C LYS A 33 10.84 -3.04 4.35
N PHE A 34 9.95 -3.78 3.68
CA PHE A 34 9.82 -3.78 2.23
C PHE A 34 8.60 -3.02 1.69
N ALA A 35 7.70 -2.52 2.54
CA ALA A 35 6.43 -1.95 2.10
C ALA A 35 6.55 -0.81 1.09
N SER A 36 7.41 0.19 1.35
CA SER A 36 7.63 1.30 0.42
C SER A 36 8.18 0.83 -0.94
N LEU A 37 9.08 -0.16 -0.95
CA LEU A 37 9.64 -0.71 -2.17
C LEU A 37 8.59 -1.52 -2.95
N THR A 38 7.79 -2.32 -2.25
CA THR A 38 6.68 -3.08 -2.85
C THR A 38 5.65 -2.15 -3.47
N LEU A 39 5.24 -1.09 -2.75
CA LEU A 39 4.29 -0.11 -3.28
C LEU A 39 4.86 0.62 -4.49
N LYS A 40 6.13 1.04 -4.44
CA LYS A 40 6.81 1.61 -5.60
C LYS A 40 6.78 0.66 -6.80
N LYS A 41 7.07 -0.63 -6.60
CA LYS A 41 7.05 -1.61 -7.69
C LYS A 41 5.66 -1.82 -8.27
N TYR A 42 4.63 -1.78 -7.42
CA TYR A 42 3.24 -1.81 -7.88
C TYR A 42 2.89 -0.58 -8.73
N CYS A 43 3.36 0.61 -8.35
CA CYS A 43 3.18 1.83 -9.16
C CYS A 43 3.77 1.67 -10.56
N GLU A 44 4.97 1.07 -10.69
CA GLU A 44 5.60 0.82 -11.99
C GLU A 44 4.73 -0.09 -12.89
N PHE A 45 4.03 -1.08 -12.32
CA PHE A 45 3.09 -1.91 -13.10
C PHE A 45 1.85 -1.12 -13.53
N LEU A 46 1.34 -0.24 -12.68
CA LEU A 46 0.19 0.62 -13.03
C LEU A 46 0.55 1.63 -14.11
N GLU A 47 1.73 2.26 -14.02
CA GLU A 47 2.27 3.17 -15.05
C GLU A 47 2.34 2.46 -16.40
N GLN A 48 2.93 1.26 -16.44
CA GLN A 48 3.05 0.46 -17.65
C GLN A 48 1.69 0.08 -18.25
N GLU A 49 0.75 -0.39 -17.44
CA GLU A 49 -0.60 -0.75 -17.90
C GLU A 49 -1.35 0.49 -18.42
N ALA A 50 -1.21 1.62 -17.74
CA ALA A 50 -1.82 2.88 -18.14
C ALA A 50 -1.30 3.37 -19.50
N GLU A 51 -0.01 3.20 -19.78
CA GLU A 51 0.59 3.51 -21.07
C GLU A 51 0.04 2.61 -22.19
N ILE A 52 -0.02 1.30 -21.96
CA ILE A 52 -0.52 0.31 -22.94
C ILE A 52 -2.00 0.55 -23.27
N THR A 53 -2.79 0.87 -22.25
CA THR A 53 -4.25 1.04 -22.38
C THR A 53 -4.67 2.48 -22.68
N HIS A 54 -3.73 3.43 -22.69
CA HIS A 54 -3.99 4.87 -22.73
C HIS A 54 -4.98 5.34 -21.64
N ASN A 55 -4.94 4.71 -20.47
CA ASN A 55 -5.85 5.00 -19.37
C ASN A 55 -5.26 6.09 -18.44
N THR A 56 -5.74 7.32 -18.61
CA THR A 56 -5.30 8.47 -17.82
C THR A 56 -5.64 8.36 -16.33
N ALA A 57 -6.79 7.77 -15.97
CA ALA A 57 -7.18 7.60 -14.58
C ALA A 57 -6.23 6.64 -13.84
N LEU A 58 -5.79 5.57 -14.52
CA LEU A 58 -4.82 4.63 -13.98
C LEU A 58 -3.44 5.28 -13.78
N MET A 59 -3.04 6.14 -14.73
CA MET A 59 -1.80 6.92 -14.61
C MET A 59 -1.82 7.87 -13.41
N GLU A 60 -2.93 8.57 -13.17
CA GLU A 60 -3.05 9.44 -11.99
C GLU A 60 -3.02 8.66 -10.68
N MET A 61 -3.72 7.52 -10.61
CA MET A 61 -3.64 6.62 -9.45
C MET A 61 -2.19 6.18 -9.18
N ALA A 62 -1.44 5.83 -10.23
CA ALA A 62 -0.05 5.41 -10.08
C ALA A 62 0.84 6.53 -9.50
N LYS A 63 0.63 7.79 -9.94
CA LYS A 63 1.35 8.96 -9.41
C LYS A 63 1.06 9.21 -7.94
N GLU A 64 -0.22 9.14 -7.53
CA GLU A 64 -0.62 9.28 -6.13
C GLU A 64 0.04 8.21 -5.25
N LEU A 65 -0.01 6.95 -5.69
CA LEU A 65 0.62 5.85 -4.96
C LEU A 65 2.15 5.97 -4.91
N ARG A 66 2.77 6.53 -5.95
CA ARG A 66 4.22 6.78 -5.97
C ARG A 66 4.63 7.85 -4.96
N ALA A 67 3.86 8.92 -4.84
CA ALA A 67 4.05 9.91 -3.79
C ALA A 67 3.88 9.29 -2.40
N HIS A 68 2.86 8.45 -2.22
CA HIS A 68 2.66 7.74 -0.96
C HIS A 68 3.82 6.79 -0.62
N ALA A 69 4.34 6.05 -1.60
CA ALA A 69 5.51 5.17 -1.42
C ALA A 69 6.76 5.96 -1.00
N HIS A 70 6.94 7.16 -1.53
CA HIS A 70 7.99 8.08 -1.10
C HIS A 70 7.78 8.51 0.35
N ASP A 71 6.57 8.90 0.74
CA ASP A 71 6.28 9.30 2.12
C ASP A 71 6.50 8.16 3.12
N MET A 72 6.10 6.93 2.76
CA MET A 72 6.39 5.73 3.54
C MET A 72 7.90 5.50 3.71
N LEU A 73 8.69 5.78 2.69
CA LEU A 73 10.15 5.68 2.75
C LEU A 73 10.74 6.77 3.65
N MET A 74 10.30 8.01 3.50
CA MET A 74 10.77 9.14 4.30
C MET A 74 10.41 9.00 5.78
N TRP A 75 9.24 8.42 6.08
CA TRP A 75 8.81 8.13 7.45
C TRP A 75 9.80 7.19 8.17
N LYS A 76 10.38 6.19 7.46
CA LYS A 76 11.40 5.29 8.03
C LYS A 76 12.67 6.00 8.47
N TYR A 77 13.03 7.11 7.81
CA TYR A 77 14.23 7.87 8.17
C TYR A 77 14.00 8.84 9.33
N SER A 78 12.74 9.21 9.59
CA SER A 78 12.35 10.12 10.68
C SER A 78 11.85 9.41 11.93
N HIS A 79 11.64 8.09 11.88
CA HIS A 79 11.04 7.31 12.98
C HIS A 79 11.80 6.02 13.25
N VAL A 80 11.98 5.69 14.53
CA VAL A 80 12.50 4.39 14.96
C VAL A 80 11.38 3.35 14.85
N PRO A 81 11.57 2.21 14.16
CA PRO A 81 10.54 1.18 14.05
C PRO A 81 10.13 0.60 15.42
N ASP A 82 8.83 0.34 15.62
CA ASP A 82 8.27 -0.23 16.86
C ASP A 82 8.83 -1.62 17.21
N LYS A 83 9.32 -2.35 16.21
CA LYS A 83 9.96 -3.65 16.39
C LYS A 83 11.44 -3.52 16.02
N PRO A 84 12.38 -3.86 16.92
CA PRO A 84 13.80 -3.76 16.60
C PRO A 84 14.12 -4.63 15.38
N ALA A 85 14.96 -4.11 14.49
CA ALA A 85 15.50 -4.89 13.39
C ALA A 85 16.15 -6.16 13.97
N SER A 86 15.66 -7.33 13.56
CA SER A 86 16.31 -8.60 13.88
C SER A 86 17.75 -8.53 13.35
N LYS A 87 18.72 -8.65 14.26
CA LYS A 87 20.15 -8.74 13.96
C LYS A 87 20.45 -9.88 13.00
#